data_AF-A0A1X2GI91-F1
#
_entry.id   AF-A0A1X2GI91-F1
#
_cell.length_a   1.000
_cell.length_b   1.000
_cell.length_c   1.000
_cell.angle_alpha   90.00
_cell.angle_beta   90.00
_cell.angle_gamma   90.00
#
_symmetry.space_group_name_H-M   'P 1'
#
loop_
_entity.id
_entity.type
_entity.pdbx_description
1 polymer ?
#
loop_
_entity_poly.entity_id
_entity_poly.type
_entity_poly.pdbx_seq_one_letter_code
_entity_poly.pdbx_strand_id
1 'polypeptide(L)'
;MNAFVSEAAQLRQCLLPGLMNTSGPEKLPEFFDELEQDQSSSCTARLILHQLRWLDYIVKPQQLANTLIEPIVAFLKDWMQQHPNLTVPILDTLSNLTVHADSLDDVRQMVLDGLSSADVDDLAVMIKFLLQTVTTHTVDTTIFDIRQNLDMRALVRLQQTPQQSSDKPAQSPEALILESIKLGIQFHRFVHASWIKSLLALETPRGHKVIDLLVLLIFYSMASTKKKTEGIIRKKIMAGLITSRLIKEVLVDHAAGLASYWGTIVVLAESLLRSSQQDLLLTCCAQALYTHAFIGCDAYHRQEMIGSLVTHVGSGVADEMNVALQVLLTLAQKHPKELAVYSVFLKGILDYLDSLTLLQIRILFDVFNLLALKGNEHITDDSSLWSDINIVVRKQLSNPRVKYKKIGILGAMSSIKVLNAPDVCCEQSSGGAGSSTQGIAKQAPFTQ
;
A
#
# COMPACT_ATOMS: atom_id res chain seq x y z
N MET A 1 24.12 38.39 21.04
CA MET A 1 25.34 38.41 21.88
C MET A 1 25.06 38.76 23.35
N ASN A 2 24.33 39.84 23.67
CA ASN A 2 24.08 40.21 25.09
C ASN A 2 23.11 39.29 25.86
N ALA A 3 22.19 38.57 25.20
CA ALA A 3 21.32 37.59 25.87
C ALA A 3 22.09 36.34 26.35
N PHE A 4 22.99 35.82 25.50
CA PHE A 4 23.81 34.64 25.77
C PHE A 4 24.75 34.80 26.99
N VAL A 5 25.28 36.01 27.22
CA VAL A 5 26.21 36.29 28.34
C VAL A 5 25.48 36.27 29.70
N SER A 6 24.21 36.69 29.73
CA SER A 6 23.38 36.63 30.95
C SER A 6 22.98 35.20 31.29
N GLU A 7 22.67 34.38 30.27
CA GLU A 7 22.33 32.96 30.43
C GLU A 7 23.54 32.11 30.85
N ALA A 8 24.75 32.42 30.35
CA ALA A 8 25.98 31.73 30.73
C ALA A 8 26.29 31.83 32.24
N ALA A 9 26.05 33.00 32.86
CA ALA A 9 26.24 33.20 34.29
C ALA A 9 25.23 32.41 35.15
N GLN A 10 23.99 32.23 34.66
CA GLN A 10 22.96 31.42 35.32
C GLN A 10 23.22 29.92 35.16
N LEU A 11 23.70 29.49 33.99
CA LEU A 11 24.21 28.12 33.73
C LEU A 11 25.34 27.75 34.70
N ARG A 12 26.29 28.68 34.94
CA ARG A 12 27.40 28.49 35.89
C ARG A 12 26.94 28.25 37.33
N GLN A 13 25.79 28.79 37.75
CA GLN A 13 25.24 28.56 39.10
C GLN A 13 24.55 27.20 39.25
N CYS A 14 24.25 26.54 38.13
CA CYS A 14 23.49 25.29 38.10
C CYS A 14 24.37 24.05 37.91
N LEU A 15 25.60 24.22 37.41
CA LEU A 15 26.58 23.15 37.16
C LEU A 15 27.70 23.14 38.22
N LEU A 16 28.37 22.00 38.40
CA LEU A 16 29.48 21.87 39.35
C LEU A 16 30.65 22.82 38.96
N PRO A 17 31.25 23.56 39.92
CA PRO A 17 32.36 24.49 39.64
C PRO A 17 33.57 23.85 38.96
N GLY A 18 33.80 22.54 39.17
CA GLY A 18 34.93 21.80 38.62
C GLY A 18 34.86 21.50 37.12
N LEU A 19 33.66 21.47 36.52
CA LEU A 19 33.48 21.21 35.08
C LEU A 19 33.84 22.41 34.18
N MET A 20 33.90 23.62 34.74
CA MET A 20 34.14 24.85 33.99
C MET A 20 35.63 25.25 33.93
N ASN A 21 36.51 24.60 34.71
CA ASN A 21 37.95 24.91 34.74
C ASN A 21 38.73 24.25 33.60
N THR A 22 38.16 23.24 32.94
CA THR A 22 38.75 22.55 31.79
C THR A 22 37.85 22.79 30.58
N SER A 23 38.27 23.66 29.65
CA SER A 23 37.62 23.89 28.34
C SER A 23 36.08 23.95 28.40
N GLY A 24 35.55 24.91 29.16
CA GLY A 24 34.11 25.11 29.28
C GLY A 24 33.40 25.50 27.97
N PRO A 25 32.05 25.49 27.95
CA PRO A 25 31.22 25.79 26.78
C PRO A 25 31.39 27.21 26.20
N GLU A 26 32.22 28.04 26.82
CA GLU A 26 32.56 29.39 26.34
C GLU A 26 33.55 29.39 25.17
N LYS A 27 34.31 28.30 24.98
CA LYS A 27 35.23 28.13 23.84
C LYS A 27 34.60 27.43 22.64
N LEU A 28 33.38 26.89 22.80
CA LEU A 28 32.63 26.23 21.72
C LEU A 28 32.52 27.10 20.44
N PRO A 29 32.34 28.43 20.53
CA PRO A 29 32.32 29.31 19.36
C PRO A 29 33.61 29.31 18.52
N GLU A 30 34.75 29.03 19.13
CA GLU A 30 36.07 29.02 18.46
C GLU A 30 36.27 27.76 17.60
N PHE A 31 35.44 26.73 17.81
CA PHE A 31 35.55 25.43 17.15
C PHE A 31 34.36 25.13 16.23
N PHE A 32 33.52 26.12 15.89
CA PHE A 32 32.41 25.92 14.95
C PHE A 32 32.90 25.57 13.55
N ASP A 33 33.99 26.16 13.07
CA ASP A 33 34.57 25.85 11.76
C ASP A 33 35.09 24.40 11.68
N GLU A 34 35.51 23.81 12.81
CA GLU A 34 35.89 22.39 12.90
C GLU A 34 34.69 21.44 12.80
N LEU A 35 33.49 21.87 13.23
CA LEU A 35 32.27 21.05 13.14
C LEU A 35 31.79 20.84 11.70
N GLU A 36 32.04 21.80 10.82
CA GLU A 36 31.71 21.71 9.39
C GLU A 36 32.72 20.85 8.61
N GLN A 37 33.97 20.78 9.08
CA GLN A 37 35.08 20.13 8.37
C GLN A 37 35.40 18.71 8.88
N ASP A 38 35.14 18.39 10.16
CA ASP A 38 35.45 17.10 10.76
C ASP A 38 34.23 16.43 11.42
N GLN A 39 33.66 15.43 10.72
CA GLN A 39 32.55 14.61 11.23
C GLN A 39 33.01 13.46 12.15
N SER A 40 34.30 13.37 12.49
CA SER A 40 34.82 12.33 13.38
C SER A 40 34.35 12.50 14.83
N SER A 41 34.50 11.44 15.64
CA SER A 41 34.25 11.48 17.08
C SER A 41 35.32 12.26 17.85
N SER A 42 36.44 12.62 17.20
CA SER A 42 37.56 13.37 17.79
C SER A 42 37.43 14.89 17.67
N CYS A 43 36.39 15.39 16.97
CA CYS A 43 36.12 16.82 16.87
C CYS A 43 36.03 17.47 18.26
N THR A 44 36.83 18.52 18.47
CA THR A 44 36.98 19.21 19.76
C THR A 44 35.63 19.72 20.28
N ALA A 45 34.81 20.31 19.42
CA ALA A 45 33.47 20.80 19.77
C ALA A 45 32.54 19.67 20.23
N ARG A 46 32.59 18.49 19.58
CA ARG A 46 31.82 17.30 20.00
C ARG A 46 32.33 16.73 21.32
N LEU A 47 33.65 16.72 21.55
CA LEU A 47 34.24 16.28 22.81
C LEU A 47 33.80 17.20 23.96
N ILE A 48 33.77 18.52 23.76
CA ILE A 48 33.27 19.48 24.76
C ILE A 48 31.78 19.20 25.07
N LEU A 49 30.93 18.98 24.05
CA LEU A 49 29.53 18.60 24.26
C LEU A 49 29.38 17.24 24.96
N HIS A 50 30.27 16.29 24.69
CA HIS A 50 30.24 14.97 25.31
C HIS A 50 30.55 15.02 26.81
N GLN A 51 31.40 15.96 27.26
CA GLN A 51 31.66 16.18 28.69
C GLN A 51 30.43 16.66 29.47
N LEU A 52 29.41 17.19 28.79
CA LEU A 52 28.16 17.63 29.40
C LEU A 52 27.10 16.52 29.47
N ARG A 53 27.37 15.35 28.86
CA ARG A 53 26.43 14.23 28.83
C ARG A 53 26.55 13.40 30.11
N TRP A 54 25.41 13.10 30.74
CA TRP A 54 25.31 12.24 31.94
C TRP A 54 26.14 12.71 33.14
N LEU A 55 26.06 14.00 33.46
CA LEU A 55 26.68 14.54 34.67
C LEU A 55 26.13 13.86 35.93
N ASP A 56 27.04 13.34 36.77
CA ASP A 56 26.68 12.64 38.02
C ASP A 56 25.91 13.52 39.01
N TYR A 57 26.11 14.84 38.96
CA TYR A 57 25.49 15.78 39.88
C TYR A 57 25.23 17.15 39.25
N ILE A 58 23.96 17.59 39.33
CA ILE A 58 23.50 18.93 38.93
C ILE A 58 23.11 19.69 40.20
N VAL A 59 23.70 20.88 40.41
CA VAL A 59 23.56 21.64 41.67
C VAL A 59 22.14 22.15 41.86
N LYS A 60 21.50 22.61 40.77
CA LYS A 60 20.11 23.12 40.78
C LYS A 60 19.31 22.63 39.58
N PRO A 61 18.76 21.41 39.63
CA PRO A 61 18.10 20.79 38.47
C PRO A 61 16.85 21.55 38.01
N GLN A 62 16.03 22.08 38.91
CA GLN A 62 14.81 22.81 38.55
C GLN A 62 15.10 24.18 37.92
N GLN A 63 16.09 24.91 38.45
CA GLN A 63 16.49 26.19 37.84
C GLN A 63 17.10 25.95 36.47
N LEU A 64 17.98 24.95 36.33
CA LEU A 64 18.58 24.57 35.04
C LEU A 64 17.53 24.15 34.01
N ALA A 65 16.56 23.33 34.41
CA ALA A 65 15.48 22.90 33.54
C ALA A 65 14.64 24.09 33.05
N ASN A 66 14.26 25.01 33.94
CA ASN A 66 13.45 26.16 33.55
C ASN A 66 14.23 27.20 32.74
N THR A 67 15.53 27.42 33.04
CA THR A 67 16.35 28.35 32.25
C THR A 67 16.79 27.78 30.90
N LEU A 68 16.77 26.46 30.70
CA LEU A 68 17.19 25.85 29.43
C LEU A 68 16.04 25.32 28.59
N ILE A 69 15.10 24.57 29.17
CA ILE A 69 14.12 23.80 28.38
C ILE A 69 13.16 24.74 27.65
N GLU A 70 12.59 25.75 28.31
CA GLU A 70 11.66 26.69 27.66
C GLU A 70 12.34 27.49 26.53
N PRO A 71 13.52 28.12 26.73
CA PRO A 71 14.22 28.81 25.65
C PRO A 71 14.69 27.88 24.53
N ILE A 72 15.12 26.65 24.85
CA ILE A 72 15.52 25.66 23.82
C ILE A 72 14.32 25.28 22.97
N VAL A 73 13.14 25.03 23.55
CA VAL A 73 11.95 24.68 22.79
C VAL A 73 11.52 25.83 21.88
N ALA A 74 11.52 27.07 22.38
CA ALA A 74 11.23 28.25 21.57
C ALA A 74 12.26 28.43 20.44
N PHE A 75 13.55 28.27 20.75
CA PHE A 75 14.62 28.35 19.76
C PHE A 75 14.49 27.28 18.69
N LEU A 76 14.31 26.01 19.06
CA LEU A 76 14.15 24.89 18.14
C LEU A 76 12.90 25.05 17.27
N LYS A 77 11.81 25.59 17.83
CA LYS A 77 10.58 25.93 17.10
C LYS A 77 10.84 26.97 16.00
N ASP A 78 11.49 28.09 16.33
CA ASP A 78 11.83 29.13 15.36
C ASP A 78 12.84 28.63 14.31
N TRP A 79 13.79 27.80 14.73
CA TRP A 79 14.81 27.24 13.84
C TRP A 79 14.22 26.23 12.85
N MET A 80 13.23 25.45 13.27
CA MET A 80 12.49 24.54 12.39
C MET A 80 11.76 25.28 11.26
N GLN A 81 11.27 26.50 11.51
CA GLN A 81 10.65 27.33 10.45
C GLN A 81 11.67 27.86 9.44
N GLN A 82 12.88 28.16 9.90
CA GLN A 82 13.93 28.76 9.07
C GLN A 82 14.72 27.70 8.28
N HIS A 83 14.79 26.47 8.79
CA HIS A 83 15.62 25.39 8.27
C HIS A 83 14.85 24.07 8.18
N PRO A 84 14.08 23.84 7.09
CA PRO A 84 13.28 22.61 6.91
C PRO A 84 14.15 21.34 6.88
N ASN A 85 15.41 21.44 6.48
CA ASN A 85 16.39 20.34 6.52
C ASN A 85 16.71 19.82 7.93
N LEU A 86 16.31 20.54 8.98
CA LEU A 86 16.53 20.15 10.37
C LEU A 86 15.25 19.69 11.08
N THR A 87 14.13 19.59 10.37
CA THR A 87 12.84 19.19 10.97
C THR A 87 12.93 17.83 11.67
N VAL A 88 13.48 16.81 11.01
CA VAL A 88 13.61 15.46 11.59
C VAL A 88 14.42 15.44 12.91
N PRO A 89 15.67 15.92 12.96
CA PRO A 89 16.44 15.92 14.21
C PRO A 89 15.82 16.81 15.28
N ILE A 90 15.20 17.94 14.92
CA ILE A 90 14.50 18.80 15.88
C ILE A 90 13.33 18.05 16.51
N LEU A 91 12.48 17.40 15.72
CA LEU A 91 11.34 16.63 16.24
C LEU A 91 11.77 15.43 17.10
N ASP A 92 12.87 14.75 16.74
CA ASP A 92 13.41 13.67 17.57
C ASP A 92 13.92 14.20 18.91
N THR A 93 14.61 15.35 18.94
CA THR A 93 15.02 15.97 20.21
C THR A 93 13.81 16.39 21.05
N LEU A 94 12.83 17.07 20.46
CA LEU A 94 11.62 17.52 21.17
C LEU A 94 10.77 16.35 21.70
N SER A 95 10.75 15.21 21.00
CA SER A 95 10.08 13.99 21.49
C SER A 95 10.71 13.40 22.75
N ASN A 96 12.02 13.59 22.90
CA ASN A 96 12.81 13.01 23.99
C ASN A 96 13.03 13.99 25.16
N LEU A 97 12.71 15.27 24.98
CA LEU A 97 12.74 16.27 26.03
C LEU A 97 11.46 16.21 26.87
N THR A 98 11.60 16.28 28.20
CA THR A 98 10.46 16.45 29.10
C THR A 98 10.04 17.92 29.11
N VAL A 99 9.25 18.31 28.12
CA VAL A 99 8.77 19.68 27.92
C VAL A 99 7.41 19.88 28.61
N HIS A 100 7.10 21.10 29.03
CA HIS A 100 5.78 21.47 29.51
C HIS A 100 4.71 21.28 28.41
N ALA A 101 3.52 20.79 28.79
CA ALA A 101 2.45 20.45 27.85
C ALA A 101 2.05 21.62 26.94
N ASP A 102 1.99 22.83 27.50
CA ASP A 102 1.59 24.05 26.77
C ASP A 102 2.58 24.39 25.63
N SER A 103 3.90 24.24 25.87
CA SER A 103 4.91 24.49 24.85
C SER A 103 4.97 23.40 23.78
N LEU A 104 4.57 22.17 24.11
CA LEU A 104 4.45 21.09 23.14
C LEU A 104 3.24 21.26 22.23
N ASP A 105 2.11 21.74 22.75
CA ASP A 105 0.91 22.01 21.94
C ASP A 105 1.21 23.04 20.84
N ASP A 106 1.99 24.06 21.16
CA ASP A 106 2.49 25.05 20.21
C ASP A 106 3.35 24.45 19.07
N VAL A 107 4.28 23.56 19.41
CA VAL A 107 5.11 22.85 18.42
C VAL A 107 4.25 21.89 17.60
N ARG A 108 3.31 21.18 18.23
CA ARG A 108 2.39 20.28 17.54
C ARG A 108 1.54 21.03 16.51
N GLN A 109 1.01 22.20 16.87
CA GLN A 109 0.25 23.03 15.93
C GLN A 109 1.11 23.45 14.74
N MET A 110 2.36 23.87 14.98
CA MET A 110 3.29 24.19 13.90
C MET A 110 3.54 23.01 12.96
N VAL A 111 3.76 21.81 13.51
CA VAL A 111 3.94 20.59 12.72
C VAL A 111 2.68 20.27 11.93
N LEU A 112 1.48 20.42 12.53
CA LEU A 112 0.20 20.21 11.86
C LEU A 112 -0.03 21.16 10.69
N ASP A 113 0.30 22.44 10.87
CA ASP A 113 0.18 23.47 9.83
C ASP A 113 1.16 23.19 8.67
N GLY A 114 2.36 22.68 9.00
CA GLY A 114 3.40 22.32 8.05
C GLY A 114 3.17 21.01 7.29
N LEU A 115 2.24 20.14 7.71
CA LEU A 115 2.01 18.82 7.08
C LEU A 115 1.70 18.90 5.58
N SER A 116 0.99 19.94 5.15
CA SER A 116 0.57 20.08 3.74
C SER A 116 1.70 20.50 2.79
N SER A 117 2.76 21.09 3.32
CA SER A 117 3.90 21.64 2.56
C SER A 117 5.22 20.93 2.81
N ALA A 118 5.23 19.93 3.69
CA ALA A 118 6.43 19.19 4.06
C ALA A 118 6.92 18.26 2.94
N ASP A 119 8.22 18.00 2.95
CA ASP A 119 8.83 17.01 2.07
C ASP A 119 8.33 15.60 2.41
N VAL A 120 8.18 14.77 1.38
CA VAL A 120 7.56 13.44 1.48
C VAL A 120 8.32 12.51 2.44
N ASP A 121 9.64 12.69 2.52
CA ASP A 121 10.52 11.90 3.39
C ASP A 121 10.36 12.26 4.88
N ASP A 122 9.94 13.49 5.19
CA ASP A 122 9.80 13.98 6.57
C ASP A 122 8.43 13.69 7.16
N LEU A 123 7.41 13.48 6.32
CA LEU A 123 6.02 13.27 6.75
C LEU A 123 5.86 12.12 7.75
N ALA A 124 6.59 11.02 7.56
CA ALA A 124 6.54 9.89 8.49
C ALA A 124 7.00 10.29 9.90
N VAL A 125 8.09 11.08 9.98
CA VAL A 125 8.63 11.57 11.25
C VAL A 125 7.69 12.58 11.89
N MET A 126 7.12 13.49 11.10
CA MET A 126 6.12 14.46 11.58
C MET A 126 4.90 13.75 12.16
N ILE A 127 4.35 12.77 11.46
CA ILE A 127 3.20 11.99 11.93
C ILE A 127 3.57 11.19 13.19
N LYS A 128 4.75 10.58 13.23
CA LYS A 128 5.24 9.87 14.42
C LYS A 128 5.30 10.81 15.63
N PHE A 129 5.90 12.00 15.46
CA PHE A 129 5.95 13.03 16.50
C PHE A 129 4.55 13.41 16.99
N LEU A 130 3.63 13.70 16.06
CA LEU A 130 2.26 14.10 16.38
C LEU A 130 1.50 13.01 17.15
N LEU A 131 1.70 11.74 16.82
CA LEU A 131 1.02 10.64 17.48
C LEU A 131 1.70 10.17 18.78
N GLN A 132 2.97 10.48 18.97
CA GLN A 132 3.72 10.18 20.20
C GLN A 132 3.51 11.24 21.29
N THR A 133 3.35 12.50 20.90
CA THR A 133 3.21 13.64 21.84
C THR A 133 1.76 14.02 22.12
N VAL A 134 0.79 13.28 21.58
CA VAL A 134 -0.64 13.62 21.70
C VAL A 134 -1.19 13.30 23.08
N THR A 135 -2.11 14.15 23.57
CA THR A 135 -2.78 13.95 24.86
C THR A 135 -4.21 13.48 24.65
N THR A 136 -4.87 13.03 25.72
CA THR A 136 -6.27 12.63 25.69
C THR A 136 -7.23 13.77 25.32
N HIS A 137 -6.80 15.03 25.47
CA HIS A 137 -7.60 16.21 25.16
C HIS A 137 -7.43 16.66 23.70
N THR A 138 -6.24 16.49 23.13
CA THR A 138 -5.89 16.96 21.78
C THR A 138 -6.00 15.87 20.71
N VAL A 139 -6.29 14.62 21.08
CA VAL A 139 -6.32 13.49 20.14
C VAL A 139 -7.38 13.61 19.03
N ASP A 140 -8.59 14.06 19.38
CA ASP A 140 -9.69 14.17 18.42
C ASP A 140 -9.38 15.23 17.34
N THR A 141 -8.80 16.37 17.73
CA THR A 141 -8.39 17.44 16.80
C THR A 141 -7.19 17.01 15.96
N THR A 142 -6.17 16.42 16.57
CA THR A 142 -4.97 15.96 15.86
C THR A 142 -5.30 14.95 14.77
N ILE A 143 -6.18 13.98 15.06
CA ILE A 143 -6.62 13.00 14.06
C ILE A 143 -7.41 13.67 12.94
N PHE A 144 -8.26 14.64 13.27
CA PHE A 144 -8.98 15.42 12.27
C PHE A 144 -8.00 16.16 11.35
N ASP A 145 -7.02 16.87 11.92
CA ASP A 145 -6.05 17.67 11.18
C ASP A 145 -5.13 16.80 10.32
N ILE A 146 -4.64 15.66 10.83
CA ILE A 146 -3.91 14.68 10.02
C ILE A 146 -4.75 14.23 8.81
N ARG A 147 -6.04 13.94 9.01
CA ARG A 147 -6.94 13.54 7.91
C ARG A 147 -7.24 14.68 6.92
N GLN A 148 -7.14 15.93 7.34
CA GLN A 148 -7.35 17.08 6.44
C GLN A 148 -6.10 17.47 5.67
N ASN A 149 -4.96 17.49 6.35
CA ASN A 149 -3.71 18.06 5.82
C ASN A 149 -2.82 17.03 5.12
N LEU A 150 -2.97 15.73 5.40
CA LEU A 150 -2.22 14.68 4.72
C LEU A 150 -2.88 14.30 3.38
N ASP A 151 -2.41 14.91 2.29
CA ASP A 151 -2.86 14.54 0.93
C ASP A 151 -2.09 13.35 0.37
N MET A 152 -2.60 12.14 0.63
CA MET A 152 -2.04 10.91 0.06
C MET A 152 -1.95 10.96 -1.48
N ARG A 153 -2.88 11.63 -2.18
CA ARG A 153 -2.86 11.71 -3.65
C ARG A 153 -1.74 12.60 -4.18
N ALA A 154 -1.26 13.56 -3.39
CA ALA A 154 -0.09 14.35 -3.75
C ALA A 154 1.18 13.49 -3.72
N LEU A 155 1.29 12.57 -2.76
CA LEU A 155 2.45 11.68 -2.60
C LEU A 155 2.68 10.82 -3.86
N VAL A 156 1.61 10.22 -4.37
CA VAL A 156 1.66 9.39 -5.59
C VAL A 156 2.14 10.20 -6.80
N ARG A 157 1.65 11.43 -6.96
CA ARG A 157 2.03 12.30 -8.09
C ARG A 157 3.51 12.66 -8.07
N LEU A 158 4.08 12.87 -6.88
CA LEU A 158 5.50 13.18 -6.72
C LEU A 158 6.38 11.96 -7.00
N GLN A 159 5.94 10.76 -6.61
CA GLN A 159 6.67 9.50 -6.86
C GLN A 159 6.62 9.04 -8.32
N GLN A 160 5.60 9.41 -9.09
CA GLN A 160 5.49 9.07 -10.51
C GLN A 160 6.41 9.91 -11.42
N THR A 161 7.13 10.88 -10.87
CA THR A 161 8.11 11.68 -11.61
C THR A 161 9.36 10.83 -11.89
N PRO A 162 9.76 10.61 -13.15
CA PRO A 162 10.89 9.74 -13.49
C PRO A 162 12.21 10.47 -13.23
N GLN A 163 12.63 10.56 -11.96
CA GLN A 163 14.00 10.91 -11.61
C GLN A 163 14.67 9.75 -10.88
N GLN A 164 15.51 9.07 -11.67
CA GLN A 164 16.75 8.37 -11.30
C GLN A 164 16.62 7.16 -10.37
N SER A 165 16.66 5.98 -11.02
CA SER A 165 17.53 4.85 -10.69
C SER A 165 18.27 4.93 -9.34
N SER A 166 17.78 4.22 -8.34
CA SER A 166 18.64 3.66 -7.30
C SER A 166 18.22 2.22 -7.00
N ASP A 167 19.11 1.29 -7.29
CA ASP A 167 19.12 -0.07 -6.78
C ASP A 167 19.14 -0.04 -5.24
N LYS A 168 17.97 -0.17 -4.61
CA LYS A 168 17.69 -0.80 -3.30
C LYS A 168 16.22 -0.56 -2.92
N PRO A 169 15.57 -1.49 -2.19
CA PRO A 169 14.20 -1.31 -1.73
C PRO A 169 14.23 -0.40 -0.50
N ALA A 170 14.48 0.90 -0.67
CA ALA A 170 14.11 1.85 0.34
C ALA A 170 12.58 1.73 0.51
N GLN A 171 12.12 1.53 1.76
CA GLN A 171 10.68 1.49 2.04
C GLN A 171 10.05 2.74 1.46
N SER A 172 8.95 2.57 0.71
CA SER A 172 8.24 3.71 0.16
C SER A 172 7.88 4.68 1.29
N PRO A 173 7.96 6.00 1.08
CA PRO A 173 7.62 6.96 2.14
C PRO A 173 6.17 6.80 2.59
N GLU A 174 5.27 6.35 1.70
CA GLU A 174 3.92 5.91 2.08
C GLU A 174 3.93 4.76 3.09
N ALA A 175 4.77 3.73 2.90
CA ALA A 175 4.89 2.64 3.86
C ALA A 175 5.41 3.13 5.23
N LEU A 176 6.36 4.07 5.24
CA LEU A 176 6.86 4.69 6.47
C LEU A 176 5.80 5.51 7.20
N ILE A 177 4.97 6.25 6.46
CA ILE A 177 3.81 6.97 6.99
C ILE A 177 2.82 5.99 7.64
N LEU A 178 2.47 4.90 6.93
CA LEU A 178 1.55 3.89 7.46
C LEU A 178 2.10 3.20 8.71
N GLU A 179 3.39 2.89 8.74
CA GLU A 179 4.03 2.32 9.92
C GLU A 179 4.03 3.31 11.08
N SER A 180 4.26 4.60 10.83
CA SER A 180 4.20 5.65 11.86
C SER A 180 2.80 5.79 12.46
N ILE A 181 1.75 5.73 11.62
CA ILE A 181 0.36 5.72 12.09
C ILE A 181 0.05 4.46 12.90
N LYS A 182 0.47 3.29 12.40
CA LYS A 182 0.27 2.00 13.06
C LYS A 182 0.93 1.97 14.44
N LEU A 183 2.16 2.45 14.56
CA LEU A 183 2.87 2.56 15.84
C LEU A 183 2.10 3.48 16.80
N GLY A 184 1.66 4.67 16.35
CA GLY A 184 0.84 5.57 17.17
C GLY A 184 -0.44 4.91 17.70
N ILE A 185 -1.13 4.13 16.86
CA ILE A 185 -2.33 3.36 17.24
C ILE A 185 -1.98 2.24 18.24
N GLN A 186 -0.83 1.57 18.09
CA GLN A 186 -0.42 0.46 18.95
C GLN A 186 0.07 0.93 20.32
N PHE A 187 0.81 2.03 20.39
CA PHE A 187 1.37 2.54 21.64
C PHE A 187 0.33 3.21 22.52
N HIS A 188 -0.67 3.90 21.93
CA HIS A 188 -1.63 4.69 22.68
C HIS A 188 -3.07 4.20 22.50
N ARG A 189 -3.62 3.52 23.52
CA ARG A 189 -5.00 3.01 23.50
C ARG A 189 -6.06 4.09 23.27
N PHE A 190 -5.81 5.32 23.74
CA PHE A 190 -6.73 6.44 23.52
C PHE A 190 -6.69 6.95 22.07
N VAL A 191 -5.52 6.93 21.40
CA VAL A 191 -5.39 7.21 19.96
C VAL A 191 -6.17 6.17 19.16
N HIS A 192 -5.97 4.89 19.47
CA HIS A 192 -6.75 3.81 18.88
C HIS A 192 -8.27 4.03 19.02
N ALA A 193 -8.76 4.35 20.22
CA ALA A 193 -10.19 4.55 20.47
C ALA A 193 -10.76 5.77 19.72
N SER A 194 -10.03 6.90 19.74
CA SER A 194 -10.40 8.14 19.07
C SER A 194 -10.42 7.97 17.54
N TRP A 195 -9.43 7.27 16.94
CA TRP A 195 -9.41 7.07 15.50
C TRP A 195 -10.58 6.20 15.01
N ILE A 196 -10.93 5.15 15.76
CA ILE A 196 -12.13 4.34 15.45
C ILE A 196 -13.39 5.20 15.55
N LYS A 197 -13.52 6.04 16.59
CA LYS A 197 -14.65 6.97 16.74
C LYS A 197 -14.75 7.92 15.53
N SER A 198 -13.61 8.47 15.10
CA SER A 198 -13.52 9.35 13.91
C SER A 198 -14.00 8.63 12.64
N LEU A 199 -13.55 7.40 12.38
CA LEU A 199 -13.97 6.60 11.23
C LEU A 199 -15.46 6.22 11.27
N LEU A 200 -16.00 5.95 12.46
CA LEU A 200 -17.41 5.64 12.64
C LEU A 200 -18.31 6.85 12.38
N ALA A 201 -17.87 8.06 12.74
CA ALA A 201 -18.60 9.30 12.56
C ALA A 201 -18.73 9.77 11.09
N LEU A 202 -18.03 9.14 10.15
CA LEU A 202 -18.12 9.47 8.72
C LEU A 202 -19.42 8.94 8.12
N GLU A 203 -20.35 9.83 7.77
CA GLU A 203 -21.68 9.47 7.26
C GLU A 203 -21.88 9.78 5.77
N THR A 204 -20.89 10.37 5.11
CA THR A 204 -20.98 10.73 3.68
C THR A 204 -19.92 10.00 2.85
N PRO A 205 -20.24 9.58 1.60
CA PRO A 205 -19.26 8.91 0.74
C PRO A 205 -18.04 9.79 0.43
N ARG A 206 -18.23 11.12 0.32
CA ARG A 206 -17.15 12.08 0.11
C ARG A 206 -16.31 12.32 1.37
N GLY A 207 -16.83 11.98 2.55
CA GLY A 207 -16.12 12.09 3.82
C GLY A 207 -15.06 11.01 4.00
N HIS A 208 -15.18 9.88 3.31
CA HIS A 208 -14.17 8.83 3.27
C HIS A 208 -13.08 9.15 2.24
N LYS A 209 -11.85 9.31 2.72
CA LYS A 209 -10.63 9.56 1.96
C LYS A 209 -9.76 8.30 1.88
N VAL A 210 -8.72 8.33 1.07
CA VAL A 210 -7.71 7.25 0.95
C VAL A 210 -7.14 6.84 2.31
N ILE A 211 -6.75 7.82 3.14
CA ILE A 211 -6.20 7.58 4.48
C ILE A 211 -7.15 6.75 5.37
N ASP A 212 -8.46 6.89 5.21
CA ASP A 212 -9.43 6.15 6.03
C ASP A 212 -9.41 4.66 5.72
N LEU A 213 -9.34 4.30 4.44
CA LEU A 213 -9.26 2.91 4.03
C LEU A 213 -7.90 2.30 4.41
N LEU A 214 -6.81 3.06 4.28
CA LEU A 214 -5.48 2.64 4.73
C LEU A 214 -5.44 2.37 6.24
N VAL A 215 -6.03 3.26 7.05
CA VAL A 215 -6.12 3.06 8.50
C VAL A 215 -7.05 1.89 8.85
N LEU A 216 -8.12 1.67 8.10
CA LEU A 216 -8.95 0.47 8.26
C LEU A 216 -8.16 -0.82 7.93
N LEU A 217 -7.28 -0.81 6.93
CA LEU A 217 -6.37 -1.94 6.66
C LEU A 217 -5.36 -2.14 7.80
N ILE A 218 -4.82 -1.07 8.37
CA ILE A 218 -3.96 -1.12 9.57
C ILE A 218 -4.72 -1.81 10.71
N PHE A 219 -5.93 -1.35 11.03
CA PHE A 219 -6.75 -1.99 12.07
C PHE A 219 -7.11 -3.44 11.73
N TYR A 220 -7.34 -3.77 10.46
CA TYR A 220 -7.66 -5.15 10.06
C TYR A 220 -6.46 -6.10 10.16
N SER A 221 -5.23 -5.58 9.97
CA SER A 221 -3.98 -6.34 10.13
C SER A 221 -3.70 -6.77 11.57
N MET A 222 -4.28 -6.08 12.56
CA MET A 222 -4.07 -6.37 13.98
C MET A 222 -5.04 -7.45 14.47
N ALA A 223 -4.51 -8.54 15.04
CA ALA A 223 -5.32 -9.67 15.51
C ALA A 223 -6.40 -9.28 16.54
N SER A 224 -6.12 -8.29 17.40
CA SER A 224 -7.04 -7.83 18.45
C SER A 224 -8.28 -7.12 17.92
N THR A 225 -8.19 -6.46 16.77
CA THR A 225 -9.28 -5.63 16.22
C THR A 225 -9.83 -6.12 14.90
N LYS A 226 -9.17 -7.07 14.23
CA LYS A 226 -9.55 -7.68 12.95
C LYS A 226 -11.06 -7.87 12.77
N LYS A 227 -11.72 -8.63 13.66
CA LYS A 227 -13.16 -8.95 13.55
C LYS A 227 -14.06 -7.72 13.71
N LYS A 228 -13.70 -6.79 14.60
CA LYS A 228 -14.45 -5.54 14.81
C LYS A 228 -14.32 -4.65 13.58
N THR A 229 -13.10 -4.50 13.07
CA THR A 229 -12.78 -3.71 11.88
C THR A 229 -13.47 -4.25 10.64
N GLU A 230 -13.52 -5.57 10.48
CA GLU A 230 -14.30 -6.22 9.41
C GLU A 230 -15.77 -5.81 9.43
N GLY A 231 -16.39 -5.83 10.61
CA GLY A 231 -17.77 -5.38 10.79
C GLY A 231 -17.96 -3.90 10.46
N ILE A 232 -16.97 -3.04 10.73
CA ILE A 232 -16.99 -1.63 10.36
C ILE A 232 -16.92 -1.48 8.84
N ILE A 233 -15.93 -2.11 8.20
CA ILE A 233 -15.76 -2.08 6.74
C ILE A 233 -17.04 -2.55 6.05
N ARG A 234 -17.60 -3.68 6.47
CA ARG A 234 -18.84 -4.23 5.91
C ARG A 234 -19.99 -3.24 6.01
N LYS A 235 -20.24 -2.69 7.20
CA LYS A 235 -21.33 -1.71 7.42
C LYS A 235 -21.14 -0.44 6.57
N LYS A 236 -19.91 0.06 6.45
CA LYS A 236 -19.61 1.25 5.64
C LYS A 236 -19.77 0.97 4.14
N ILE A 237 -19.45 -0.23 3.65
CA ILE A 237 -19.70 -0.62 2.26
C ILE A 237 -21.21 -0.74 1.99
N MET A 238 -21.96 -1.45 2.85
CA MET A 238 -23.41 -1.62 2.70
C MET A 238 -24.16 -0.28 2.75
N ALA A 239 -23.64 0.69 3.50
CA ALA A 239 -24.17 2.06 3.54
C ALA A 239 -23.75 2.91 2.31
N GLY A 240 -22.98 2.36 1.37
CA GLY A 240 -22.49 3.08 0.18
C GLY A 240 -21.41 4.12 0.48
N LEU A 241 -20.82 4.09 1.67
CA LEU A 241 -19.85 5.08 2.13
C LEU A 241 -18.43 4.75 1.67
N ILE A 242 -18.04 3.48 1.74
CA ILE A 242 -16.82 2.96 1.12
C ILE A 242 -17.21 2.32 -0.21
N THR A 243 -16.70 2.88 -1.31
CA THR A 243 -17.07 2.48 -2.67
C THR A 243 -15.96 1.66 -3.34
N SER A 244 -16.34 0.88 -4.36
CA SER A 244 -15.39 0.16 -5.22
C SER A 244 -14.37 1.09 -5.89
N ARG A 245 -14.75 2.34 -6.17
CA ARG A 245 -13.86 3.38 -6.69
C ARG A 245 -12.75 3.73 -5.70
N LEU A 246 -13.09 3.94 -4.43
CA LEU A 246 -12.10 4.23 -3.39
C LEU A 246 -11.15 3.05 -3.19
N ILE A 247 -11.68 1.82 -3.20
CA ILE A 247 -10.86 0.60 -3.13
C ILE A 247 -9.88 0.53 -4.31
N LYS A 248 -10.35 0.76 -5.54
CA LYS A 248 -9.49 0.78 -6.72
C LYS A 248 -8.36 1.81 -6.56
N GLU A 249 -8.71 3.04 -6.16
CA GLU A 249 -7.76 4.12 -5.95
C GLU A 249 -6.67 3.72 -4.95
N VAL A 250 -7.04 3.19 -3.79
CA VAL A 250 -6.08 2.73 -2.78
C VAL A 250 -5.18 1.60 -3.29
N LEU A 251 -5.73 0.60 -3.97
CA LEU A 251 -4.96 -0.56 -4.40
C LEU A 251 -4.07 -0.31 -5.62
N VAL A 252 -4.46 0.62 -6.49
CA VAL A 252 -3.71 0.93 -7.72
C VAL A 252 -2.70 2.04 -7.46
N ASP A 253 -3.14 3.15 -6.86
CA ASP A 253 -2.32 4.36 -6.76
C ASP A 253 -1.33 4.28 -5.58
N HIS A 254 -1.66 3.51 -4.53
CA HIS A 254 -0.85 3.39 -3.30
C HIS A 254 -0.26 1.97 -3.11
N ALA A 255 -0.08 1.22 -4.20
CA ALA A 255 0.44 -0.15 -4.14
C ALA A 255 1.82 -0.25 -3.47
N ALA A 256 2.68 0.77 -3.67
CA ALA A 256 4.01 0.83 -3.08
C ALA A 256 3.97 0.95 -1.53
N GLY A 257 3.00 1.66 -0.97
CA GLY A 257 2.79 1.75 0.49
C GLY A 257 2.23 0.47 1.11
N LEU A 258 1.61 -0.40 0.29
CA LEU A 258 0.86 -1.57 0.75
C LEU A 258 1.66 -2.87 0.82
N ALA A 259 2.97 -2.85 0.60
CA ALA A 259 3.82 -4.05 0.54
C ALA A 259 3.62 -5.02 1.73
N SER A 260 3.51 -4.49 2.95
CA SER A 260 3.30 -5.28 4.18
C SER A 260 1.84 -5.68 4.44
N TYR A 261 0.90 -5.19 3.63
CA TYR A 261 -0.54 -5.35 3.83
C TYR A 261 -1.22 -6.25 2.80
N TRP A 262 -0.51 -6.73 1.77
CA TRP A 262 -1.09 -7.59 0.74
C TRP A 262 -1.75 -8.85 1.30
N GLY A 263 -1.10 -9.57 2.22
CA GLY A 263 -1.73 -10.71 2.91
C GLY A 263 -3.00 -10.33 3.68
N THR A 264 -3.02 -9.15 4.30
CA THR A 264 -4.21 -8.61 4.98
C THR A 264 -5.34 -8.31 3.99
N ILE A 265 -5.01 -7.78 2.80
CA ILE A 265 -5.96 -7.48 1.72
C ILE A 265 -6.56 -8.75 1.14
N VAL A 266 -5.77 -9.80 0.91
CA VAL A 266 -6.26 -11.11 0.43
C VAL A 266 -7.31 -11.67 1.40
N VAL A 267 -6.99 -11.68 2.70
CA VAL A 267 -7.90 -12.17 3.73
C VAL A 267 -9.16 -11.31 3.84
N LEU A 268 -9.06 -10.00 3.65
CA LEU A 268 -10.22 -9.10 3.61
C LEU A 268 -11.11 -9.39 2.40
N ALA A 269 -10.52 -9.58 1.22
CA ALA A 269 -11.25 -9.88 -0.01
C ALA A 269 -12.03 -11.20 0.12
N GLU A 270 -11.39 -12.23 0.66
CA GLU A 270 -11.98 -13.53 0.95
C GLU A 270 -13.17 -13.41 1.92
N SER A 271 -13.00 -12.68 3.02
CA SER A 271 -14.07 -12.46 4.00
C SER A 271 -15.26 -11.67 3.44
N LEU A 272 -14.98 -10.62 2.65
CA LEU A 272 -16.03 -9.82 2.02
C LEU A 272 -16.79 -10.60 0.95
N LEU A 273 -16.11 -11.45 0.16
CA LEU A 273 -16.77 -12.28 -0.84
C LEU A 273 -17.71 -13.29 -0.18
N ARG A 274 -17.29 -14.00 0.88
CA ARG A 274 -18.17 -14.93 1.63
C ARG A 274 -19.41 -14.26 2.19
N SER A 275 -19.29 -12.99 2.56
CA SER A 275 -20.38 -12.21 3.14
C SER A 275 -21.18 -11.37 2.15
N SER A 276 -20.84 -11.43 0.87
CA SER A 276 -21.49 -10.63 -0.18
C SER A 276 -22.86 -11.16 -0.61
N GLN A 277 -23.33 -12.27 -0.03
CA GLN A 277 -24.61 -12.89 -0.34
C GLN A 277 -25.73 -11.83 -0.31
N GLN A 278 -26.39 -11.65 -1.46
CA GLN A 278 -27.52 -10.72 -1.66
C GLN A 278 -27.24 -9.22 -1.51
N ASP A 279 -25.99 -8.78 -1.31
CA ASP A 279 -25.63 -7.36 -1.26
C ASP A 279 -24.73 -6.97 -2.45
N LEU A 280 -25.28 -6.11 -3.32
CA LEU A 280 -24.60 -5.69 -4.55
C LEU A 280 -23.35 -4.85 -4.25
N LEU A 281 -23.37 -4.01 -3.21
CA LEU A 281 -22.25 -3.12 -2.89
C LEU A 281 -21.07 -3.91 -2.34
N LEU A 282 -21.33 -4.87 -1.44
CA LEU A 282 -20.31 -5.81 -0.96
C LEU A 282 -19.74 -6.64 -2.11
N THR A 283 -20.60 -7.12 -3.01
CA THR A 283 -20.16 -7.84 -4.21
C THR A 283 -19.22 -6.99 -5.06
N CYS A 284 -19.60 -5.75 -5.39
CA CYS A 284 -18.76 -4.85 -6.18
C CYS A 284 -17.42 -4.53 -5.50
N CYS A 285 -17.42 -4.34 -4.17
CA CYS A 285 -16.21 -4.08 -3.40
C CYS A 285 -15.29 -5.31 -3.31
N ALA A 286 -15.85 -6.51 -3.10
CA ALA A 286 -15.09 -7.76 -3.11
C ALA A 286 -14.45 -8.01 -4.48
N GLN A 287 -15.20 -7.80 -5.58
CA GLN A 287 -14.66 -7.88 -6.93
C GLN A 287 -13.53 -6.87 -7.17
N ALA A 288 -13.70 -5.62 -6.71
CA ALA A 288 -12.69 -4.58 -6.82
C ALA A 288 -11.42 -4.94 -6.04
N LEU A 289 -11.54 -5.50 -4.83
CA LEU A 289 -10.40 -5.96 -4.04
C LEU A 289 -9.59 -7.01 -4.79
N TYR A 290 -10.20 -8.12 -5.23
CA TYR A 290 -9.47 -9.14 -5.96
C TYR A 290 -8.88 -8.62 -7.27
N THR A 291 -9.67 -7.88 -8.06
CA THR A 291 -9.24 -7.42 -9.40
C THR A 291 -8.07 -6.46 -9.31
N HIS A 292 -8.11 -5.50 -8.38
CA HIS A 292 -7.08 -4.47 -8.28
C HIS A 292 -5.89 -4.92 -7.44
N ALA A 293 -6.08 -5.75 -6.42
CA ALA A 293 -4.97 -6.33 -5.66
C ALA A 293 -4.12 -7.24 -6.54
N PHE A 294 -4.73 -8.05 -7.43
CA PHE A 294 -4.00 -8.91 -8.36
C PHE A 294 -3.02 -8.11 -9.25
N ILE A 295 -3.35 -6.88 -9.63
CA ILE A 295 -2.49 -6.03 -10.46
C ILE A 295 -1.32 -5.48 -9.63
N GLY A 296 -1.60 -4.98 -8.42
CA GLY A 296 -0.63 -4.26 -7.59
C GLY A 296 0.35 -5.13 -6.79
N CYS A 297 -0.02 -6.38 -6.47
CA CYS A 297 0.80 -7.22 -5.59
C CYS A 297 1.81 -8.12 -6.34
N ASP A 298 2.71 -8.72 -5.56
CA ASP A 298 3.72 -9.67 -6.04
C ASP A 298 3.13 -11.04 -6.45
N ALA A 299 3.98 -11.88 -7.06
CA ALA A 299 3.57 -13.19 -7.56
C ALA A 299 3.04 -14.14 -6.47
N TYR A 300 3.54 -14.01 -5.23
CA TYR A 300 3.11 -14.81 -4.09
C TYR A 300 1.66 -14.49 -3.71
N HIS A 301 1.34 -13.21 -3.49
CA HIS A 301 -0.02 -12.81 -3.14
C HIS A 301 -1.01 -13.00 -4.29
N ARG A 302 -0.56 -12.88 -5.56
CA ARG A 302 -1.37 -13.27 -6.72
C ARG A 302 -1.75 -14.74 -6.67
N GLN A 303 -0.80 -15.64 -6.37
CA GLN A 303 -1.06 -17.07 -6.24
C GLN A 303 -2.09 -17.36 -5.14
N GLU A 304 -1.94 -16.76 -3.96
CA GLU A 304 -2.89 -16.90 -2.85
C GLU A 304 -4.31 -16.41 -3.25
N MET A 305 -4.41 -15.29 -3.97
CA MET A 305 -5.69 -14.81 -4.50
C MET A 305 -6.32 -15.79 -5.49
N ILE A 306 -5.53 -16.36 -6.41
CA ILE A 306 -6.04 -17.35 -7.36
C ILE A 306 -6.49 -18.61 -6.61
N GLY A 307 -5.73 -19.11 -5.64
CA GLY A 307 -6.13 -20.24 -4.79
C GLY A 307 -7.43 -19.98 -4.03
N SER A 308 -7.58 -18.77 -3.47
CA SER A 308 -8.80 -18.31 -2.80
C SER A 308 -10.00 -18.29 -3.77
N LEU A 309 -9.83 -17.75 -4.98
CA LEU A 309 -10.88 -17.74 -6.00
C LEU A 309 -11.28 -19.16 -6.45
N VAL A 310 -10.31 -20.06 -6.67
CA VAL A 310 -10.58 -21.47 -6.99
C VAL A 310 -11.41 -22.11 -5.87
N THR A 311 -11.07 -21.82 -4.61
CA THR A 311 -11.81 -22.33 -3.44
C THR A 311 -13.25 -21.80 -3.41
N HIS A 312 -13.48 -20.52 -3.74
CA HIS A 312 -14.83 -19.96 -3.85
C HIS A 312 -15.64 -20.58 -4.98
N VAL A 313 -15.02 -20.88 -6.13
CA VAL A 313 -15.70 -21.61 -7.21
C VAL A 313 -16.06 -23.04 -6.78
N GLY A 314 -15.25 -23.66 -5.93
CA GLY A 314 -15.50 -24.99 -5.37
C GLY A 314 -16.45 -25.03 -4.15
N SER A 315 -16.91 -23.89 -3.63
CA SER A 315 -17.52 -23.81 -2.28
C SER A 315 -18.92 -24.41 -2.14
N GLY A 316 -19.61 -24.69 -3.25
CA GLY A 316 -21.03 -25.07 -3.26
C GLY A 316 -22.02 -23.89 -3.19
N VAL A 317 -21.56 -22.66 -2.91
CA VAL A 317 -22.43 -21.50 -2.71
C VAL A 317 -22.57 -20.70 -4.00
N ALA A 318 -23.77 -20.68 -4.60
CA ALA A 318 -24.00 -20.13 -5.94
C ALA A 318 -23.55 -18.65 -6.09
N ASP A 319 -23.84 -17.80 -5.11
CA ASP A 319 -23.44 -16.39 -5.14
C ASP A 319 -21.91 -16.24 -5.08
N GLU A 320 -21.23 -16.96 -4.20
CA GLU A 320 -19.76 -16.93 -4.11
C GLU A 320 -19.10 -17.40 -5.41
N MET A 321 -19.60 -18.52 -5.97
CA MET A 321 -19.14 -19.04 -7.25
C MET A 321 -19.29 -18.01 -8.37
N ASN A 322 -20.45 -17.34 -8.45
CA ASN A 322 -20.72 -16.34 -9.47
C ASN A 322 -19.74 -15.17 -9.37
N VAL A 323 -19.52 -14.66 -8.16
CA VAL A 323 -18.60 -13.54 -7.94
C VAL A 323 -17.16 -13.96 -8.28
N ALA A 324 -16.70 -15.13 -7.82
CA ALA A 324 -15.36 -15.62 -8.10
C ALA A 324 -15.10 -15.85 -9.60
N LEU A 325 -16.05 -16.48 -10.31
CA LEU A 325 -15.96 -16.64 -11.76
C LEU A 325 -15.98 -15.30 -12.51
N GLN A 326 -16.75 -14.32 -12.03
CA GLN A 326 -16.77 -12.99 -12.64
C GLN A 326 -15.45 -12.23 -12.43
N VAL A 327 -14.80 -12.40 -11.28
CA VAL A 327 -13.43 -11.88 -11.04
C VAL A 327 -12.45 -12.55 -12.00
N LEU A 328 -12.44 -13.88 -12.09
CA LEU A 328 -11.57 -14.62 -13.00
C LEU A 328 -11.78 -14.21 -14.46
N LEU A 329 -13.03 -14.00 -14.88
CA LEU A 329 -13.36 -13.50 -16.23
C LEU A 329 -12.80 -12.09 -16.45
N THR A 330 -12.97 -11.19 -15.48
CA THR A 330 -12.45 -9.81 -15.57
C THR A 330 -10.93 -9.80 -15.68
N LEU A 331 -10.24 -10.65 -14.91
CA LEU A 331 -8.80 -10.81 -14.97
C LEU A 331 -8.35 -11.42 -16.31
N ALA A 332 -9.00 -12.48 -16.78
CA ALA A 332 -8.68 -13.11 -18.07
C ALA A 332 -8.91 -12.17 -19.27
N GLN A 333 -9.86 -11.24 -19.17
CA GLN A 333 -10.11 -10.24 -20.22
C GLN A 333 -9.06 -9.11 -20.25
N LYS A 334 -8.57 -8.68 -19.09
CA LYS A 334 -7.70 -7.49 -18.97
C LYS A 334 -6.21 -7.82 -18.84
N HIS A 335 -5.89 -8.94 -18.18
CA HIS A 335 -4.54 -9.37 -17.82
C HIS A 335 -4.35 -10.87 -18.11
N PRO A 336 -4.61 -11.33 -19.37
CA PRO A 336 -4.56 -12.75 -19.71
C PRO A 336 -3.16 -13.36 -19.49
N LYS A 337 -2.09 -12.62 -19.78
CA LYS A 337 -0.71 -13.11 -19.68
C LYS A 337 -0.32 -13.34 -18.21
N GLU A 338 -0.64 -12.38 -17.35
CA GLU A 338 -0.35 -12.45 -15.92
C GLU A 338 -1.17 -13.55 -15.24
N LEU A 339 -2.42 -13.78 -15.66
CA LEU A 339 -3.26 -14.84 -15.13
C LEU A 339 -2.89 -16.23 -15.65
N ALA A 340 -2.39 -16.34 -16.89
CA ALA A 340 -2.04 -17.62 -17.52
C ALA A 340 -0.93 -18.37 -16.77
N VAL A 341 -0.03 -17.66 -16.09
CA VAL A 341 1.02 -18.24 -15.22
C VAL A 341 0.42 -19.15 -14.13
N TYR A 342 -0.81 -18.86 -13.70
CA TYR A 342 -1.52 -19.60 -12.66
C TYR A 342 -2.51 -20.65 -13.23
N SER A 343 -2.41 -20.97 -14.53
CA SER A 343 -3.32 -21.89 -15.22
C SER A 343 -3.38 -23.29 -14.57
N VAL A 344 -2.30 -23.77 -13.97
CA VAL A 344 -2.28 -25.06 -13.25
C VAL A 344 -3.28 -25.07 -12.09
N PHE A 345 -3.38 -23.98 -11.32
CA PHE A 345 -4.37 -23.85 -10.25
C PHE A 345 -5.78 -23.76 -10.80
N LEU A 346 -5.97 -22.99 -11.87
CA LEU A 346 -7.28 -22.83 -12.51
C LEU A 346 -7.80 -24.13 -13.13
N LYS A 347 -6.93 -25.01 -13.63
CA LYS A 347 -7.31 -26.35 -14.11
C LYS A 347 -8.00 -27.17 -13.01
N GLY A 348 -7.65 -26.97 -11.73
CA GLY A 348 -8.32 -27.61 -10.60
C GLY A 348 -9.83 -27.32 -10.52
N ILE A 349 -10.31 -26.23 -11.15
CA ILE A 349 -11.75 -25.94 -11.21
C ILE A 349 -12.51 -27.01 -12.03
N LEU A 350 -11.85 -27.70 -12.96
CA LEU A 350 -12.46 -28.73 -13.79
C LEU A 350 -13.04 -29.90 -12.97
N ASP A 351 -12.47 -30.16 -11.79
CA ASP A 351 -12.96 -31.20 -10.88
C ASP A 351 -14.33 -30.86 -10.26
N TYR A 352 -14.71 -29.58 -10.27
CA TYR A 352 -16.00 -29.08 -9.77
C TYR A 352 -17.04 -28.88 -10.88
N LEU A 353 -16.79 -29.26 -12.14
CA LEU A 353 -17.72 -29.03 -13.25
C LEU A 353 -19.15 -29.53 -12.99
N ASP A 354 -19.30 -30.61 -12.23
CA ASP A 354 -20.59 -31.25 -11.95
C ASP A 354 -21.49 -30.43 -11.01
N SER A 355 -20.90 -29.57 -10.18
CA SER A 355 -21.60 -28.71 -9.22
C SER A 355 -21.96 -27.34 -9.80
N LEU A 356 -21.38 -26.96 -10.94
CA LEU A 356 -21.62 -25.67 -11.58
C LEU A 356 -22.93 -25.63 -12.39
N THR A 357 -23.57 -24.47 -12.39
CA THR A 357 -24.70 -24.17 -13.27
C THR A 357 -24.24 -23.92 -14.71
N LEU A 358 -25.15 -24.00 -15.68
CA LEU A 358 -24.83 -23.74 -17.10
C LEU A 358 -24.27 -22.33 -17.35
N LEU A 359 -24.70 -21.33 -16.57
CA LEU A 359 -24.19 -19.97 -16.68
C LEU A 359 -22.76 -19.86 -16.16
N GLN A 360 -22.48 -20.48 -15.00
CA GLN A 360 -21.14 -20.56 -14.43
C GLN A 360 -20.17 -21.33 -15.34
N ILE A 361 -20.63 -22.45 -15.91
CA ILE A 361 -19.86 -23.24 -16.89
C ILE A 361 -19.50 -22.38 -18.10
N ARG A 362 -20.45 -21.59 -18.63
CA ARG A 362 -20.17 -20.67 -19.74
C ARG A 362 -19.05 -19.68 -19.39
N ILE A 363 -19.13 -19.06 -18.21
CA ILE A 363 -18.10 -18.11 -17.75
C ILE A 363 -16.75 -18.81 -17.59
N LEU A 364 -16.72 -20.00 -16.99
CA LEU A 364 -15.51 -20.79 -16.80
C LEU A 364 -14.82 -21.12 -18.13
N PHE A 365 -15.57 -21.58 -19.13
CA PHE A 365 -14.98 -21.86 -20.44
C PHE A 365 -14.55 -20.58 -21.15
N ASP A 366 -15.24 -19.44 -20.97
CA ASP A 366 -14.76 -18.14 -21.47
C ASP A 366 -13.40 -17.78 -20.83
N VAL A 367 -13.23 -17.96 -19.52
CA VAL A 367 -11.94 -17.76 -18.82
C VAL A 367 -10.87 -18.67 -19.42
N PHE A 368 -11.12 -19.97 -19.49
CA PHE A 368 -10.16 -20.95 -19.96
C PHE A 368 -9.73 -20.72 -21.41
N ASN A 369 -10.67 -20.43 -22.30
CA ASN A 369 -10.37 -20.15 -23.70
C ASN A 369 -9.61 -18.83 -23.87
N LEU A 370 -9.92 -17.79 -23.08
CA LEU A 370 -9.14 -16.54 -23.07
C LEU A 370 -7.69 -16.78 -22.64
N LEU A 371 -7.46 -17.58 -21.58
CA LEU A 371 -6.11 -17.89 -21.12
C LEU A 371 -5.35 -18.76 -22.11
N ALA A 372 -6.00 -19.77 -22.67
CA ALA A 372 -5.39 -20.69 -23.62
C ALA A 372 -4.96 -20.01 -24.92
N LEU A 373 -5.74 -19.03 -25.40
CA LEU A 373 -5.56 -18.41 -26.72
C LEU A 373 -4.93 -17.00 -26.67
N LYS A 374 -5.11 -16.25 -25.59
CA LYS A 374 -4.53 -14.89 -25.43
C LYS A 374 -3.43 -14.80 -24.37
N GLY A 375 -3.31 -15.81 -23.50
CA GLY A 375 -2.35 -15.82 -22.40
C GLY A 375 -0.97 -16.35 -22.75
N ASN A 376 -0.86 -17.17 -23.80
CA ASN A 376 0.39 -17.79 -24.23
C ASN A 376 0.83 -17.22 -25.59
N GLU A 377 1.99 -16.55 -25.64
CA GLU A 377 2.62 -16.11 -26.92
C GLU A 377 3.20 -17.30 -27.72
N HIS A 378 3.51 -18.42 -27.04
CA HIS A 378 3.98 -19.64 -27.67
C HIS A 378 2.98 -20.77 -27.41
N ILE A 379 2.16 -21.07 -28.43
CA ILE A 379 1.39 -22.32 -28.50
C ILE A 379 2.41 -23.45 -28.75
N THR A 380 3.07 -23.94 -27.70
CA THR A 380 3.84 -25.19 -27.79
C THR A 380 2.88 -26.37 -27.61
N ASP A 381 2.89 -27.25 -28.60
CA ASP A 381 1.73 -28.03 -29.08
C ASP A 381 1.28 -29.20 -28.18
N ASP A 382 2.02 -29.59 -27.14
CA ASP A 382 1.78 -30.90 -26.48
C ASP A 382 1.39 -30.87 -24.99
N SER A 383 1.36 -29.72 -24.31
CA SER A 383 0.95 -29.62 -22.88
C SER A 383 0.17 -28.35 -22.51
N SER A 384 -0.44 -27.71 -23.52
CA SER A 384 -1.13 -26.44 -23.34
C SER A 384 -2.50 -26.60 -22.66
N LEU A 385 -2.90 -25.59 -21.89
CA LEU A 385 -4.25 -25.47 -21.31
C LEU A 385 -5.35 -25.72 -22.37
N TRP A 386 -5.10 -25.36 -23.62
CA TRP A 386 -5.96 -25.63 -24.78
C TRP A 386 -6.24 -27.12 -25.01
N SER A 387 -5.22 -27.98 -24.91
CA SER A 387 -5.37 -29.43 -25.11
C SER A 387 -6.27 -30.04 -24.04
N ASP A 388 -6.07 -29.67 -22.77
CA ASP A 388 -6.89 -30.14 -21.66
C ASP A 388 -8.36 -29.72 -21.80
N ILE A 389 -8.61 -28.47 -22.18
CA ILE A 389 -9.96 -27.97 -22.47
C ILE A 389 -10.61 -28.81 -23.58
N ASN A 390 -9.90 -29.08 -24.66
CA ASN A 390 -10.42 -29.87 -25.78
C ASN A 390 -10.68 -31.34 -25.40
N ILE A 391 -9.85 -31.93 -24.55
CA ILE A 391 -10.09 -33.27 -23.99
C ILE A 391 -11.38 -33.26 -23.18
N VAL A 392 -11.57 -32.29 -22.29
CA VAL A 392 -12.79 -32.16 -21.49
C VAL A 392 -14.01 -31.95 -22.38
N VAL A 393 -13.97 -31.02 -23.34
CA VAL A 393 -15.09 -30.74 -24.25
C VAL A 393 -15.48 -31.98 -25.04
N ARG A 394 -14.52 -32.71 -25.63
CA ARG A 394 -14.78 -33.97 -26.34
C ARG A 394 -15.39 -35.03 -25.43
N LYS A 395 -14.86 -35.20 -24.22
CA LYS A 395 -15.39 -36.16 -23.22
C LYS A 395 -16.84 -35.83 -22.84
N GLN A 396 -17.17 -34.55 -22.67
CA GLN A 396 -18.52 -34.10 -22.32
C GLN A 396 -19.51 -34.25 -23.48
N LEU A 397 -19.09 -34.00 -24.73
CA LEU A 397 -19.92 -34.19 -25.93
C LEU A 397 -20.26 -35.65 -26.21
N SER A 398 -19.30 -36.55 -25.99
CA SER A 398 -19.47 -38.01 -26.17
C SER A 398 -20.27 -38.67 -25.04
N ASN A 399 -20.59 -37.93 -23.97
CA ASN A 399 -21.33 -38.48 -22.84
C ASN A 399 -22.80 -38.76 -23.21
N PRO A 400 -23.35 -39.95 -22.90
CA PRO A 400 -24.75 -40.27 -23.24
C PRO A 400 -25.78 -39.39 -22.51
N ARG A 401 -25.46 -38.84 -21.33
CA ARG A 401 -26.42 -38.03 -20.56
C ARG A 401 -26.45 -36.59 -21.07
N VAL A 402 -27.66 -36.07 -21.28
CA VAL A 402 -27.91 -34.71 -21.79
C VAL A 402 -27.28 -33.61 -20.92
N LYS A 403 -27.23 -33.79 -19.59
CA LYS A 403 -26.57 -32.84 -18.67
C LYS A 403 -25.14 -32.52 -19.13
N TYR A 404 -24.35 -33.56 -19.38
CA TYR A 404 -22.94 -33.47 -19.76
C TYR A 404 -22.75 -32.98 -21.19
N LYS A 405 -23.61 -33.39 -22.13
CA LYS A 405 -23.61 -32.84 -23.50
C LYS A 405 -23.78 -31.31 -23.51
N LYS A 406 -24.65 -30.76 -22.66
CA LYS A 406 -24.82 -29.30 -22.54
C LYS A 406 -23.51 -28.60 -22.12
N ILE A 407 -22.72 -29.20 -21.23
CA ILE A 407 -21.40 -28.69 -20.82
C ILE A 407 -20.46 -28.66 -22.02
N GLY A 408 -20.37 -29.78 -22.75
CA GLY A 408 -19.55 -29.88 -23.96
C GLY A 408 -19.92 -28.87 -25.04
N ILE A 409 -21.23 -28.67 -25.29
CA ILE A 409 -21.73 -27.68 -26.24
C ILE A 409 -21.32 -26.26 -25.82
N LEU A 410 -21.50 -25.90 -24.54
CA LEU A 410 -21.11 -24.58 -24.04
C LEU A 410 -19.60 -24.34 -24.15
N GLY A 411 -18.78 -25.34 -23.82
CA GLY A 411 -17.33 -25.26 -23.99
C GLY A 411 -16.93 -25.04 -25.44
N ALA A 412 -17.47 -25.83 -26.37
CA ALA A 412 -17.20 -25.68 -27.80
C ALA A 412 -17.64 -24.30 -28.34
N MET A 413 -18.82 -23.81 -27.95
CA MET A 413 -19.31 -22.49 -28.36
C MET A 413 -18.43 -21.36 -27.82
N SER A 414 -17.93 -21.47 -26.59
CA SER A 414 -16.99 -20.52 -26.01
C SER A 414 -15.67 -20.49 -26.78
N SER A 415 -15.15 -21.67 -27.18
CA SER A 415 -13.93 -21.74 -27.99
C SER A 415 -14.10 -21.05 -29.34
N ILE A 416 -15.24 -21.28 -30.03
CA ILE A 416 -15.57 -20.60 -31.29
C ILE A 416 -15.64 -19.08 -31.11
N LYS A 417 -16.28 -18.62 -30.01
CA LYS A 417 -16.40 -17.20 -29.69
C LYS A 417 -15.03 -16.52 -29.55
N VAL A 418 -14.07 -17.15 -28.87
CA VAL A 418 -12.75 -16.57 -28.65
C VAL A 418 -11.88 -16.63 -29.91
N LEU A 419 -11.94 -17.72 -30.68
CA LEU A 419 -11.23 -17.86 -31.96
C LEU A 419 -11.68 -16.84 -33.01
N ASN A 420 -12.96 -16.47 -33.01
CA ASN A 420 -13.53 -15.49 -33.92
C ASN A 420 -13.30 -14.03 -33.47
N ALA A 421 -12.63 -13.80 -32.34
CA ALA A 421 -12.29 -12.45 -31.89
C ALA A 421 -11.15 -11.88 -32.78
N PRO A 422 -11.25 -10.60 -33.21
CA PRO A 422 -10.34 -10.02 -34.20
C PRO A 422 -8.87 -10.02 -33.78
N ASP A 423 -8.58 -10.01 -32.47
CA ASP A 423 -7.22 -10.03 -31.94
C ASP A 423 -6.46 -11.35 -32.22
N VAL A 424 -7.17 -12.49 -32.37
CA VAL A 424 -6.54 -13.83 -32.51
C VAL A 424 -6.27 -14.17 -33.99
N CYS A 425 -7.06 -13.62 -34.91
CA CYS A 425 -6.93 -13.88 -36.34
C CYS A 425 -5.77 -13.12 -37.02
N CYS A 426 -5.22 -12.07 -36.39
CA CYS A 426 -4.11 -11.32 -36.99
C CYS A 426 -2.76 -12.02 -36.84
N GLU A 427 -2.52 -12.78 -35.76
CA GLU A 427 -1.24 -13.48 -35.54
C GLU A 427 -1.10 -14.77 -36.35
N GLN A 428 -2.21 -15.38 -36.79
CA GLN A 428 -2.17 -16.64 -37.55
C GLN A 428 -1.99 -16.46 -39.07
N SER A 429 -2.15 -15.24 -39.60
CA SER A 429 -2.06 -14.99 -41.05
C SER A 429 -0.65 -14.69 -41.58
N SER A 430 0.36 -14.58 -40.70
CA SER A 430 1.76 -14.29 -41.10
C SER A 430 2.69 -15.52 -41.14
N GLY A 431 2.18 -16.74 -40.93
CA GLY A 431 3.01 -17.95 -40.84
C GLY A 431 2.52 -19.08 -41.75
N GLY A 432 2.51 -18.90 -43.07
CA GLY A 432 2.12 -20.00 -43.96
C GLY A 432 1.93 -19.68 -45.44
N ALA A 433 2.75 -18.83 -46.05
CA ALA A 433 2.82 -18.75 -47.51
C ALA A 433 3.83 -19.77 -48.05
N GLY A 434 3.42 -21.04 -48.12
CA GLY A 434 4.15 -22.08 -48.84
C GLY A 434 4.14 -21.79 -50.34
N SER A 435 5.26 -21.29 -50.86
CA SER A 435 5.51 -21.09 -52.29
C SER A 435 5.34 -22.39 -53.07
N SER A 436 4.26 -22.49 -53.83
CA SER A 436 4.05 -23.51 -54.85
C SER A 436 4.51 -22.96 -56.20
N THR A 437 5.79 -23.14 -56.53
CA THR A 437 6.32 -22.92 -57.88
C THR A 437 6.30 -24.23 -58.66
N GLN A 438 5.21 -24.49 -59.37
CA GLN A 438 5.23 -25.35 -60.56
C GLN A 438 5.73 -24.51 -61.74
N GLY A 439 6.79 -25.00 -62.39
CA GLY A 439 7.41 -24.35 -63.53
C GLY A 439 6.49 -24.33 -64.75
N ILE A 440 6.26 -23.14 -65.29
CA ILE A 440 5.77 -22.94 -66.65
C ILE A 440 6.80 -22.06 -67.36
N ALA A 441 7.46 -22.66 -68.35
CA ALA A 441 8.46 -22.02 -69.19
C ALA A 441 7.83 -20.89 -70.03
N LYS A 442 8.40 -19.68 -69.95
CA LYS A 442 8.12 -18.58 -70.86
C LYS A 442 8.99 -18.72 -72.11
N GLN A 443 8.37 -18.95 -73.26
CA GLN A 443 8.99 -18.74 -74.57
C GLN A 443 9.15 -17.22 -74.82
N ALA A 444 10.35 -16.84 -75.27
CA ALA A 444 10.68 -15.49 -75.72
C ALA A 444 10.14 -15.23 -77.14
N PRO A 445 9.82 -13.97 -77.52
CA PRO A 445 9.34 -13.66 -78.86
C PRO A 445 10.52 -13.49 -79.82
N PHE A 446 10.44 -14.11 -80.99
CA PHE A 446 11.31 -13.84 -82.13
C PHE A 446 10.75 -12.69 -82.96
N THR A 447 11.68 -11.83 -83.37
CA THR A 447 11.60 -10.79 -84.39
C THR A 447 11.16 -11.31 -85.76
N GLN A 448 10.07 -10.76 -86.30
CA GLN A 448 10.02 -10.00 -87.57
C GLN A 448 8.60 -9.44 -87.80
#